data_AF-A0A5C1A4Q5-F1
#
_entry.id   AF-A0A5C1A4Q5-F1
#
_cell.length_a   1.000
_cell.length_b   1.000
_cell.length_c   1.000
_cell.angle_alpha   90.00
_cell.angle_beta   90.00
_cell.angle_gamma   90.00
#
_symmetry.space_group_name_H-M   'P 1'
#
loop_
_entity.id
_entity.type
_entity.pdbx_description
1 polymer ?
#
loop_
_entity_poly.entity_id
_entity_poly.type
_entity_poly.pdbx_seq_one_letter_code
_entity_poly.pdbx_strand_id
1 'polypeptide(L)'
;MMNAMIPLHRDRDFTFRFAEDRMIPRFHLEGVETGRSIAVYRLNPETGGRLDLITTAVTGDGGWVTLAEPILVRAGEGFIAVPSEPGA
;
A
#
# COMPACT_ATOMS: atom_id res chain seq x y z
N MET A 1 7.64 21.35 -29.85
CA MET A 1 6.54 20.48 -29.39
C MET A 1 7.17 19.33 -28.63
N MET A 2 7.01 19.29 -27.32
CA MET A 2 7.55 18.23 -26.47
C MET A 2 6.44 17.18 -26.40
N ASN A 3 6.68 15.99 -26.95
CA ASN A 3 5.72 14.89 -26.86
C ASN A 3 5.67 14.47 -25.38
N ALA A 4 4.74 15.03 -24.60
CA ALA A 4 4.52 14.61 -23.23
C ALA A 4 4.06 13.15 -23.29
N MET A 5 4.96 12.22 -22.96
CA MET A 5 4.56 10.84 -22.72
C MET A 5 3.63 10.85 -21.52
N ILE A 6 2.31 10.84 -21.78
CA ILE A 6 1.31 10.63 -20.76
C ILE A 6 1.56 9.20 -20.23
N PRO A 7 1.95 9.01 -18.95
CA PRO A 7 2.08 7.68 -18.40
C PRO A 7 0.70 7.02 -18.48
N LEU A 8 0.57 5.91 -19.20
CA LEU A 8 -0.71 5.19 -19.31
C LEU A 8 -1.10 4.48 -18.00
N HIS A 9 -0.20 4.43 -17.01
CA HIS A 9 -0.43 3.84 -15.70
C HIS A 9 0.32 4.64 -14.61
N ARG A 10 -0.44 5.34 -13.76
CA ARG A 10 0.04 5.96 -12.52
C ARG A 10 -0.97 5.64 -11.42
N ASP A 11 -0.56 4.69 -10.59
CA ASP A 11 -0.77 4.57 -9.15
C ASP A 11 -0.54 3.09 -8.81
N ARG A 12 0.66 2.76 -8.30
CA ARG A 12 0.95 1.41 -7.81
C ARG A 12 0.28 1.24 -6.44
N ASP A 13 -1.02 1.01 -6.47
CA ASP A 13 -1.75 0.52 -5.31
C ASP A 13 -1.44 -0.96 -5.11
N PHE A 14 -0.90 -1.29 -3.94
CA PHE A 14 -0.62 -2.68 -3.59
C PHE A 14 -1.78 -3.21 -2.75
N THR A 15 -2.51 -4.18 -3.28
CA THR A 15 -3.65 -4.79 -2.60
C THR A 15 -3.24 -6.11 -1.95
N PHE A 16 -3.53 -6.25 -0.66
CA PHE A 16 -3.29 -7.46 0.12
C PHE A 16 -4.64 -8.05 0.57
N ARG A 17 -4.86 -9.34 0.32
CA ARG A 17 -6.04 -10.09 0.77
C ARG A 17 -5.61 -11.34 1.50
N PHE A 18 -6.35 -11.69 2.56
CA PHE A 18 -6.01 -12.85 3.39
C PHE A 18 -7.24 -13.75 3.55
N ALA A 19 -7.03 -15.06 3.38
CA ALA A 19 -8.08 -16.05 3.57
C ALA A 19 -8.36 -16.37 5.04
N GLU A 20 -7.45 -15.97 5.93
CA GLU A 20 -7.48 -16.24 7.36
C GLU A 20 -7.14 -14.96 8.13
N ASP A 21 -7.49 -14.92 9.41
CA ASP A 21 -7.10 -13.85 10.31
C ASP A 21 -5.57 -13.76 10.40
N ARG A 22 -5.02 -12.56 10.19
CA ARG A 22 -3.58 -12.32 10.31
C ARG A 22 -3.28 -11.02 11.04
N MET A 23 -2.32 -11.10 11.93
CA MET A 23 -1.64 -9.92 12.47
C MET A 23 -0.45 -9.60 11.56
N ILE A 24 -0.46 -8.41 10.94
CA ILE A 24 0.53 -7.99 9.96
C ILE A 24 1.44 -6.92 10.59
N PRO A 25 2.66 -7.28 11.02
CA PRO A 25 3.62 -6.31 11.54
C PRO A 25 4.42 -5.60 10.43
N ARG A 26 4.56 -6.24 9.27
CA ARG A 26 5.30 -5.72 8.11
C ARG A 26 4.84 -6.37 6.81
N PHE A 27 5.06 -5.69 5.69
CA PHE A 27 4.79 -6.19 4.34
C PHE A 27 5.81 -5.62 3.33
N HIS A 28 5.90 -6.20 2.14
CA HIS A 28 6.87 -5.82 1.11
C HIS A 28 6.16 -5.19 -0.09
N LEU A 29 6.69 -4.07 -0.58
CA LEU A 29 6.23 -3.35 -1.76
C LEU A 29 7.32 -3.40 -2.83
N GLU A 30 7.07 -4.15 -3.90
CA GLU A 30 8.04 -4.32 -4.97
C GLU A 30 8.26 -3.02 -5.75
N GLY A 31 9.52 -2.64 -5.91
CA GLY A 31 9.91 -1.47 -6.69
C GLY A 31 9.51 -0.13 -6.05
N VAL A 32 9.25 -0.12 -4.73
CA VAL A 32 9.11 1.11 -3.95
C VAL A 32 10.42 1.41 -3.25
N GLU A 33 10.91 2.64 -3.43
CA GLU A 33 12.17 3.11 -2.87
C GLU A 33 12.11 3.25 -1.34
N THR A 34 13.26 3.08 -0.70
CA THR A 34 13.46 3.37 0.72
C THR A 34 13.16 4.84 1.02
N GLY A 35 12.57 5.12 2.18
CA GLY A 35 12.22 6.48 2.61
C GLY A 35 10.88 6.99 2.07
N ARG A 36 10.17 6.18 1.27
CA ARG A 36 8.87 6.56 0.72
C ARG A 36 7.76 6.45 1.77
N SER A 37 6.96 7.51 1.94
CA SER A 37 5.74 7.46 2.74
C SER A 37 4.68 6.57 2.09
N ILE A 38 4.10 5.67 2.89
CA ILE A 38 3.06 4.72 2.53
C ILE A 38 1.81 5.02 3.37
N ALA A 39 0.68 5.20 2.71
CA ALA A 39 -0.63 5.22 3.36
C ALA A 39 -1.30 3.84 3.24
N VAL A 40 -1.80 3.30 4.35
CA VAL A 40 -2.43 1.98 4.39
C VAL A 40 -3.91 2.15 4.66
N TYR A 41 -4.74 1.75 3.72
CA TYR A 41 -6.20 1.85 3.78
C TYR A 41 -6.83 0.47 3.96
N ARG A 42 -8.00 0.42 4.61
CA ARG A 42 -8.84 -0.78 4.58
C ARG A 42 -9.36 -1.00 3.16
N LEU A 43 -9.36 -2.26 2.73
CA LEU A 43 -9.91 -2.66 1.43
C LEU A 43 -11.42 -2.86 1.56
N ASN A 44 -12.20 -2.29 0.65
CA ASN A 44 -13.59 -2.69 0.47
C ASN A 44 -13.62 -4.08 -0.20
N PRO A 45 -14.15 -5.12 0.46
CA PRO A 45 -14.13 -6.47 -0.09
C PRO A 45 -15.02 -6.62 -1.34
N GLU A 46 -16.08 -5.82 -1.46
CA GLU A 46 -17.07 -5.87 -2.55
C GLU A 46 -16.59 -5.11 -3.80
N THR A 47 -16.04 -3.91 -3.62
CA THR A 47 -15.65 -3.04 -4.74
C THR A 47 -14.16 -3.11 -5.08
N GLY A 48 -13.34 -3.60 -4.15
CA GLY A 48 -11.89 -3.53 -4.26
C GLY A 48 -11.30 -2.13 -4.05
N GLY A 49 -12.12 -1.15 -3.67
CA GLY A 49 -11.70 0.22 -3.42
C GLY A 49 -11.09 0.45 -2.02
N ARG A 50 -10.58 1.66 -1.80
CA ARG A 50 -10.08 2.12 -0.50
C ARG A 50 -11.25 2.58 0.39
N LEU A 51 -11.26 2.16 1.65
CA LEU A 51 -12.14 2.66 2.71
C LEU A 51 -11.33 3.61 3.62
N ASP A 52 -11.35 3.38 4.93
CA ASP A 52 -10.67 4.22 5.92
C ASP A 52 -9.15 4.06 5.88
N LEU A 53 -8.43 5.16 6.17
CA LEU A 53 -6.99 5.12 6.44
C LEU A 53 -6.76 4.41 7.79
N ILE A 54 -6.00 3.33 7.78
CA ILE A 54 -5.63 2.55 8.97
C ILE A 54 -4.41 3.18 9.64
N THR A 55 -3.36 3.43 8.86
CA THR A 55 -2.09 3.95 9.36
C THR A 55 -1.22 4.51 8.23
N THR A 56 -0.15 5.21 8.59
CA THR A 56 0.93 5.60 7.69
C THR A 56 2.25 5.01 8.16
N ALA A 57 3.12 4.68 7.20
CA ALA A 57 4.43 4.13 7.47
C ALA A 57 5.44 4.63 6.44
N VAL A 58 6.71 4.31 6.64
CA VAL A 58 7.79 4.62 5.70
C VAL A 58 8.42 3.32 5.24
N THR A 59 8.68 3.20 3.94
CA THR A 59 9.39 2.06 3.37
C THR A 59 10.84 2.06 3.86
N GLY A 60 11.28 0.95 4.43
CA GLY A 60 12.68 0.66 4.72
C GLY A 60 13.37 -0.02 3.53
N ASP A 61 14.49 -0.67 3.82
CA ASP A 61 15.34 -1.27 2.80
C ASP A 61 14.62 -2.31 1.96
N GLY A 62 14.85 -2.22 0.65
CA GLY A 62 14.33 -3.18 -0.33
C GLY A 62 12.80 -3.25 -0.36
N GLY A 63 12.08 -2.15 -0.09
CA GLY A 63 10.63 -2.14 -0.21
C GLY A 63 9.87 -2.64 1.02
N TRP A 64 10.56 -2.99 2.12
CA TRP A 64 9.90 -3.46 3.34
C TRP A 64 9.27 -2.32 4.14
N VAL A 65 7.99 -2.42 4.41
CA VAL A 65 7.26 -1.49 5.27
C VAL A 65 7.05 -2.15 6.62
N THR A 66 7.61 -1.56 7.68
CA THR A 66 7.37 -1.98 9.07
C THR A 66 6.37 -1.03 9.71
N LEU A 67 5.31 -1.59 10.30
CA LEU A 67 4.28 -0.80 10.97
C LEU A 67 4.66 -0.57 12.43
N ALA A 68 4.36 0.62 12.95
CA ALA A 68 4.56 0.93 14.37
C ALA A 68 3.70 0.03 15.28
N GLU A 69 2.47 -0.24 14.85
CA GLU A 69 1.56 -1.21 15.45
C GLU A 69 1.11 -2.21 14.38
N PRO A 70 1.14 -3.53 14.66
CA PRO A 70 0.63 -4.52 13.73
C PRO A 70 -0.85 -4.33 13.45
N ILE A 71 -1.26 -4.46 12.20
CA ILE A 71 -2.68 -4.41 11.82
C ILE A 71 -3.28 -5.81 11.87
N LEU A 72 -4.46 -5.94 12.46
CA LEU A 72 -5.25 -7.17 12.37
C LEU A 72 -6.12 -7.11 11.12
N VAL A 73 -5.96 -8.09 10.25
CA VAL A 73 -6.78 -8.29 9.06
C VAL A 73 -7.58 -9.57 9.25
N ARG A 74 -8.91 -9.49 9.19
CA ARG A 74 -9.75 -10.69 9.33
C ARG A 74 -9.80 -11.49 8.03
N ALA A 75 -10.17 -12.76 8.15
CA ALA A 75 -10.43 -13.64 7.03
C ALA A 75 -11.39 -12.97 6.03
N GLY A 76 -11.02 -12.95 4.74
CA GLY A 76 -11.79 -12.33 3.67
C GLY A 76 -11.59 -10.80 3.54
N GLU A 77 -10.95 -10.16 4.51
CA GLU A 77 -10.60 -8.74 4.45
C GLU A 77 -9.24 -8.53 3.76
N GLY A 78 -8.86 -7.25 3.70
CA GLY A 78 -7.60 -6.83 3.12
C GLY A 78 -7.26 -5.38 3.42
N PHE A 79 -6.12 -4.95 2.91
CA PHE A 79 -5.71 -3.55 2.93
C PHE A 79 -5.05 -3.16 1.61
N ILE A 80 -5.03 -1.87 1.34
CA ILE A 80 -4.35 -1.26 0.19
C ILE A 80 -3.22 -0.39 0.72
N ALA A 81 -1.99 -0.62 0.24
CA ALA A 81 -0.85 0.25 0.50
C ALA A 81 -0.59 1.15 -0.70
N VAL A 82 -0.58 2.45 -0.45
CA VAL A 82 -0.44 3.50 -1.46
C VAL A 82 0.84 4.28 -1.18
N PRO A 83 1.89 4.13 -2.02
CA PRO A 83 3.05 5.00 -1.96
C PRO A 83 2.67 6.42 -2.35
N SER A 84 3.23 7.40 -1.65
CA SER A 84 3.12 8.80 -2.08
C SER A 84 3.74 8.98 -3.47
N GLU A 85 3.18 9.87 -4.29
CA GLU A 85 3.75 10.18 -5.60
C GLU A 85 5.20 10.68 -5.47
N PRO A 86 6.12 10.32 -6.38
CA PRO A 86 7.41 10.98 -6.52
C PRO A 86 7.20 12.49 -6.52
N GLY A 87 7.92 13.21 -5.65
CA GLY A 87 7.90 14.67 -5.70
C GLY A 87 8.24 15.10 -7.13
N ALA A 88 7.38 15.94 -7.71
CA ALA A 88 7.56 16.51 -9.04
C ALA A 88 8.83 17.35 -9.13
#